data_AF-E9RWW5-F1
#
_entry.id   AF-E9RWW5-F1
#
_cell.length_a   1.000
_cell.length_b   1.000
_cell.length_c   1.000
_cell.angle_alpha   90.00
_cell.angle_beta   90.00
_cell.angle_gamma   90.00
#
_symmetry.space_group_name_H-M   'P 1'
#
loop_
_entity.id
_entity.type
_entity.pdbx_description
1 polymer ?
#
loop_
_entity_poly.entity_id
_entity_poly.type
_entity_poly.pdbx_seq_one_letter_code
_entity_poly.pdbx_strand_id
1 'polypeptide(L)'
;MIRLLPWERKRQIFSVRKHSSHYVSWKSSGAFAKRWRFLFRIKSEERRHLHIFSSTKNIWISFCRDRQKLWKKINCGADIRRITGQGKCAVILAVESGAALGGRIERIDDLAESGVKIMTLVWNGKNELGSGHDTGEGLTPFGKEVIRKMEERRMIVDVSHLNDRGFDEVCEVAARPFVATHSNLRSICSHPRNLKEEQFCEMVMRGGLVGINLHQQFLSDTGEGKEEDVYRHIDRMLELGGENVIACGSDFDGADIHLSLNTPVKYAELAEKMLKRGIKEAVVDKIFFENAERFFRENV
;
A
#
# COMPACT_ATOMS: atom_id res chain seq x y z
N MET A 1 -25.80 6.61 -30.44
CA MET A 1 -26.94 6.31 -29.54
C MET A 1 -26.65 4.98 -28.85
N ILE A 2 -25.91 5.02 -27.73
CA ILE A 2 -25.42 3.80 -27.06
C ILE A 2 -26.52 3.30 -26.12
N ARG A 3 -27.15 2.18 -26.48
CA ARG A 3 -28.16 1.49 -25.64
C ARG A 3 -27.47 0.76 -24.50
N LEU A 4 -27.81 1.13 -23.27
CA LEU A 4 -27.48 0.37 -22.05
C LEU A 4 -28.41 -0.85 -21.94
N LEU A 5 -27.86 -2.01 -21.61
CA LEU A 5 -28.63 -3.24 -21.40
C LEU A 5 -29.38 -3.21 -20.04
N PRO A 6 -30.63 -3.73 -19.97
CA PRO A 6 -31.45 -3.72 -18.75
C PRO A 6 -30.88 -4.55 -17.57
N TRP A 7 -31.19 -4.06 -16.37
CA TRP A 7 -30.70 -4.50 -15.04
C TRP A 7 -30.95 -5.98 -14.69
N GLU A 8 -31.98 -6.61 -15.25
CA GLU A 8 -32.45 -7.93 -14.83
C GLU A 8 -31.55 -9.10 -15.29
N ARG A 9 -30.74 -8.93 -16.34
CA ARG A 9 -29.76 -9.95 -16.78
C ARG A 9 -28.42 -9.95 -16.00
N LYS A 10 -28.23 -9.09 -15.00
CA LYS A 10 -26.98 -8.99 -14.21
C LYS A 10 -26.97 -9.82 -12.92
N ARG A 11 -28.04 -10.56 -12.59
CA ARG A 11 -28.28 -11.15 -11.27
C ARG A 11 -27.89 -12.62 -11.07
N GLN A 12 -27.46 -13.35 -12.09
CA GLN A 12 -27.00 -14.72 -11.93
C GLN A 12 -25.49 -14.77 -12.17
N ILE A 13 -24.70 -14.99 -11.11
CA ILE A 13 -23.36 -15.65 -11.03
C ILE A 13 -22.84 -15.37 -9.61
N PHE A 14 -23.31 -16.12 -8.62
CA PHE A 14 -22.68 -16.20 -7.31
C PHE A 14 -22.52 -17.68 -6.94
N SER A 15 -21.28 -18.10 -6.73
CA SER A 15 -20.93 -19.39 -6.14
C SER A 15 -19.72 -19.14 -5.26
N VAL A 16 -19.98 -18.93 -3.97
CA VAL A 16 -18.95 -18.92 -2.94
C VAL A 16 -18.64 -20.37 -2.62
N ARG A 17 -17.52 -20.90 -3.15
CA ARG A 17 -16.92 -22.11 -2.60
C ARG A 17 -15.68 -21.73 -1.82
N LYS A 18 -15.79 -21.93 -0.51
CA LYS A 18 -14.78 -21.76 0.53
C LYS A 18 -13.66 -22.78 0.26
N HIS A 19 -12.59 -22.40 -0.42
CA HIS A 19 -11.39 -23.23 -0.56
C HIS A 19 -10.15 -22.45 -0.12
N SER A 20 -9.36 -23.15 0.69
CA SER A 20 -8.06 -22.81 1.25
C SER A 20 -7.05 -22.45 0.17
N SER A 21 -7.12 -21.21 -0.29
CA SER A 21 -6.05 -20.46 -0.97
C SER A 21 -6.62 -19.08 -1.27
N HIS A 22 -6.12 -18.07 -0.56
CA HIS A 22 -6.74 -16.77 -0.38
C HIS A 22 -6.66 -15.91 -1.64
N TYR A 23 -7.58 -16.17 -2.58
CA TYR A 23 -7.77 -15.36 -3.77
C TYR A 23 -9.25 -15.01 -3.93
N VAL A 24 -9.59 -13.74 -3.76
CA VAL A 24 -10.88 -13.23 -4.23
C VAL A 24 -10.77 -13.06 -5.75
N SER A 25 -11.51 -13.88 -6.49
CA SER A 25 -11.75 -13.69 -7.92
C SER A 25 -12.61 -12.44 -8.11
N TRP A 26 -11.97 -11.32 -8.45
CA TRP A 26 -12.60 -10.05 -8.81
C TRP A 26 -13.30 -10.03 -10.19
N LYS A 27 -13.81 -11.17 -10.67
CA LYS A 27 -14.55 -11.21 -11.94
C LYS A 27 -15.91 -10.50 -11.84
N SER A 28 -16.41 -10.26 -10.64
CA SER A 28 -17.83 -9.94 -10.39
C SER A 28 -18.09 -8.67 -9.57
N SER A 29 -17.07 -7.86 -9.27
CA SER A 29 -17.33 -6.53 -8.71
C SER A 29 -17.92 -5.61 -9.79
N GLY A 30 -18.78 -4.66 -9.39
CA GLY A 30 -19.59 -3.84 -10.29
C GLY A 30 -18.79 -3.11 -11.39
N ALA A 31 -19.49 -2.46 -12.32
CA ALA A 31 -18.83 -1.70 -13.41
C ALA A 31 -17.73 -0.74 -12.89
N PHE A 32 -17.94 -0.21 -11.68
CA PHE A 32 -16.99 0.64 -10.97
C PHE A 32 -15.69 -0.08 -10.59
N ALA A 33 -15.75 -1.22 -9.91
CA ALA A 33 -14.58 -1.98 -9.48
C ALA A 33 -13.82 -2.70 -10.61
N LYS A 34 -14.39 -2.81 -11.82
CA LYS A 34 -13.67 -3.28 -13.01
C LYS A 34 -12.64 -2.27 -13.54
N ARG A 35 -12.80 -0.99 -13.17
CA ARG A 35 -11.94 0.15 -13.56
C ARG A 35 -10.64 0.18 -12.72
N TRP A 36 -10.70 -0.31 -11.48
CA TRP A 36 -9.61 -0.28 -10.48
C TRP A 36 -8.98 -1.67 -10.32
N ARG A 37 -7.87 -1.93 -11.01
CA ARG A 37 -7.16 -3.22 -10.94
C ARG A 37 -5.93 -3.07 -10.05
N PHE A 38 -6.13 -3.40 -8.79
CA PHE A 38 -5.25 -3.08 -7.67
C PHE A 38 -3.86 -3.73 -7.72
N LEU A 39 -2.96 -3.04 -7.01
CA LEU A 39 -1.58 -3.37 -6.72
C LEU A 39 -1.52 -4.36 -5.53
N PHE A 40 -0.73 -5.42 -5.65
CA PHE A 40 -0.61 -6.47 -4.64
C PHE A 40 0.70 -6.30 -3.84
N ARG A 41 0.64 -6.47 -2.51
CA ARG A 41 1.78 -6.46 -1.57
C ARG A 41 2.03 -7.89 -1.07
N ILE A 42 3.30 -8.30 -0.91
CA ILE A 42 3.67 -9.52 -0.19
C ILE A 42 4.33 -9.09 1.12
N LYS A 43 3.80 -9.59 2.24
CA LYS A 43 4.30 -9.36 3.60
C LYS A 43 5.31 -10.45 3.95
N SER A 44 6.46 -10.08 4.52
CA SER A 44 7.35 -11.03 5.19
C SER A 44 7.40 -10.67 6.68
N GLU A 45 6.49 -11.25 7.45
CA GLU A 45 6.54 -11.14 8.92
C GLU A 45 7.33 -12.31 9.52
N GLU A 46 8.04 -11.97 10.60
CA GLU A 46 8.71 -12.83 11.60
C GLU A 46 10.21 -13.18 11.47
N ARG A 47 10.94 -12.48 12.36
CA ARG A 47 12.03 -12.92 13.24
C ARG A 47 12.47 -14.39 13.08
N ARG A 48 13.45 -14.62 12.22
CA ARG A 48 14.65 -15.47 12.49
C ARG A 48 15.62 -15.31 11.33
N HIS A 49 16.80 -14.80 11.65
CA HIS A 49 17.88 -14.54 10.72
C HIS A 49 18.23 -15.82 9.93
N LEU A 50 18.46 -15.64 8.61
CA LEU A 50 19.02 -16.59 7.62
C LEU A 50 18.05 -17.34 6.68
N HIS A 51 16.75 -17.48 6.97
CA HIS A 51 15.82 -18.23 6.07
C HIS A 51 14.78 -17.38 5.32
N ILE A 52 14.69 -16.08 5.59
CA ILE A 52 13.66 -15.20 5.02
C ILE A 52 13.84 -14.98 3.51
N PHE A 53 15.07 -14.74 3.05
CA PHE A 53 15.33 -14.45 1.64
C PHE A 53 14.98 -15.63 0.72
N SER A 54 15.35 -16.86 1.10
CA SER A 54 15.03 -18.08 0.35
C SER A 54 13.55 -18.44 0.42
N SER A 55 12.90 -18.22 1.57
CA SER A 55 11.49 -18.60 1.76
C SER A 55 10.54 -17.66 1.04
N THR A 56 10.76 -16.35 1.11
CA THR A 56 9.97 -15.36 0.34
C THR A 56 10.18 -15.56 -1.16
N LYS A 57 11.41 -15.86 -1.61
CA LYS A 57 11.71 -16.21 -3.01
C LYS A 57 11.00 -17.50 -3.46
N ASN A 58 10.93 -18.53 -2.62
CA ASN A 58 10.30 -19.81 -2.97
C ASN A 58 8.76 -19.73 -2.97
N ILE A 59 8.16 -19.02 -2.01
CA ILE A 59 6.72 -18.69 -2.02
C ILE A 59 6.39 -17.91 -3.30
N TRP A 60 7.24 -16.96 -3.69
CA TRP A 60 7.11 -16.21 -4.94
C TRP A 60 7.21 -17.09 -6.19
N ILE A 61 8.20 -17.99 -6.30
CA ILE A 61 8.34 -18.91 -7.45
C ILE A 61 7.11 -19.82 -7.57
N SER A 62 6.58 -20.30 -6.44
CA SER A 62 5.37 -21.12 -6.40
C SER A 62 4.13 -20.33 -6.83
N PHE A 63 3.93 -19.12 -6.30
CA PHE A 63 2.85 -18.20 -6.67
C PHE A 63 2.89 -17.80 -8.16
N CYS A 64 4.09 -17.63 -8.73
CA CYS A 64 4.32 -17.26 -10.12
C CYS A 64 3.92 -18.32 -11.16
N ARG A 65 3.86 -19.61 -10.79
CA ARG A 65 3.62 -20.70 -11.77
C ARG A 65 2.14 -20.91 -12.05
N ASP A 66 1.26 -20.73 -11.06
CA ASP A 66 -0.10 -21.26 -11.17
C ASP A 66 -1.15 -20.26 -11.71
N ARG A 67 -0.85 -18.94 -11.77
CA ARG A 67 -1.88 -17.91 -12.07
C ARG A 67 -1.45 -16.73 -12.96
N GLN A 68 -0.44 -16.89 -13.83
CA GLN A 68 0.02 -15.84 -14.78
C GLN A 68 -1.04 -15.28 -15.74
N LYS A 69 -2.20 -15.96 -15.85
CA LYS A 69 -3.36 -15.47 -16.60
C LYS A 69 -4.03 -14.26 -15.92
N LEU A 70 -3.95 -14.13 -14.60
CA LEU A 70 -4.68 -13.12 -13.83
C LEU A 70 -3.85 -11.89 -13.44
N TRP A 71 -2.53 -12.05 -13.31
CA TRP A 71 -1.64 -10.98 -12.87
C TRP A 71 -0.27 -11.06 -13.57
N LYS A 72 0.48 -9.96 -13.54
CA LYS A 72 1.88 -9.88 -13.99
C LYS A 72 2.67 -8.97 -13.04
N LYS A 73 3.94 -9.31 -12.82
CA LYS A 73 4.89 -8.48 -12.05
C LYS A 73 5.24 -7.20 -12.82
N ILE A 74 5.34 -6.09 -12.11
CA ILE A 74 5.87 -4.80 -12.58
C ILE A 74 7.41 -4.83 -12.38
N ASN A 75 8.17 -4.59 -13.45
CA ASN A 75 9.62 -4.38 -13.38
C ASN A 75 10.01 -2.93 -13.62
N CYS A 76 9.18 -2.19 -14.36
CA CYS A 76 9.34 -0.75 -14.65
C CYS A 76 7.97 -0.07 -14.75
N GLY A 77 7.94 1.26 -14.67
CA GLY A 77 6.71 2.05 -14.73
C GLY A 77 5.82 1.77 -15.96
N ALA A 78 6.41 1.50 -17.13
CA ALA A 78 5.67 1.19 -18.36
C ALA A 78 4.85 -0.11 -18.26
N ASP A 79 5.24 -1.03 -17.37
CA ASP A 79 4.53 -2.28 -17.18
C ASP A 79 3.12 -2.08 -16.63
N ILE A 80 2.90 -1.03 -15.83
CA ILE A 80 1.62 -0.82 -15.15
C ILE A 80 0.49 -0.69 -16.18
N ARG A 81 0.57 0.29 -17.09
CA ARG A 81 -0.43 0.50 -18.14
C ARG A 81 -0.53 -0.68 -19.10
N ARG A 82 0.61 -1.29 -19.46
CA ARG A 82 0.65 -2.45 -20.34
C ARG A 82 -0.09 -3.65 -19.73
N ILE A 83 0.07 -3.89 -18.43
CA ILE A 83 -0.56 -5.02 -17.72
C ILE A 83 -2.04 -4.73 -17.46
N THR A 84 -2.38 -3.55 -16.97
CA THR A 84 -3.77 -3.19 -16.67
C THR A 84 -4.62 -3.07 -17.95
N GLY A 85 -4.04 -2.56 -19.04
CA GLY A 85 -4.68 -2.53 -20.37
C GLY A 85 -4.95 -3.92 -20.96
N GLN A 86 -4.22 -4.95 -20.54
CA GLN A 86 -4.49 -6.36 -20.88
C GLN A 86 -5.58 -6.97 -20.00
N GLY A 87 -6.18 -6.19 -19.11
CA GLY A 87 -7.11 -6.71 -18.12
C GLY A 87 -6.45 -7.68 -17.13
N LYS A 88 -5.19 -7.44 -16.77
CA LYS A 88 -4.49 -8.19 -15.71
C LYS A 88 -4.19 -7.28 -14.52
N CYS A 89 -3.98 -7.89 -13.36
CA CYS A 89 -3.49 -7.20 -12.17
C CYS A 89 -1.99 -6.94 -12.29
N ALA A 90 -1.56 -5.70 -12.08
CA ALA A 90 -0.15 -5.32 -12.05
C ALA A 90 0.34 -5.41 -10.60
N VAL A 91 1.35 -6.25 -10.36
CA VAL A 91 1.84 -6.58 -9.02
C VAL A 91 3.22 -5.96 -8.81
N ILE A 92 3.37 -5.18 -7.74
CA ILE A 92 4.68 -4.71 -7.29
C ILE A 92 5.17 -5.64 -6.17
N LEU A 93 6.47 -5.91 -6.14
CA LEU A 93 7.03 -6.64 -5.02
C LEU A 93 7.51 -5.65 -3.96
N ALA A 94 7.13 -5.92 -2.72
CA ALA A 94 7.47 -5.13 -1.56
C ALA A 94 8.03 -6.05 -0.47
N VAL A 95 8.88 -5.51 0.40
CA VAL A 95 9.35 -6.15 1.63
C VAL A 95 8.98 -5.26 2.80
N GLU A 96 8.28 -5.82 3.78
CA GLU A 96 7.90 -5.10 4.98
C GLU A 96 8.92 -5.41 6.08
N SER A 97 9.62 -4.38 6.55
CA SER A 97 10.79 -4.41 7.44
C SER A 97 12.13 -4.70 6.77
N GLY A 98 13.02 -3.72 6.83
CA GLY A 98 14.41 -3.86 6.38
C GLY A 98 15.28 -4.72 7.31
N ALA A 99 14.71 -5.32 8.36
CA ALA A 99 15.34 -6.43 9.09
C ALA A 99 15.69 -7.60 8.16
N ALA A 100 15.03 -7.69 6.98
CA ALA A 100 15.41 -8.61 5.91
C ALA A 100 16.87 -8.46 5.44
N LEU A 101 17.45 -7.26 5.59
CA LEU A 101 18.86 -7.01 5.29
C LEU A 101 19.80 -7.60 6.32
N GLY A 102 19.36 -7.80 7.58
CA GLY A 102 20.18 -8.34 8.67
C GLY A 102 21.56 -7.69 8.77
N GLY A 103 21.60 -6.35 8.70
CA GLY A 103 22.82 -5.55 8.82
C GLY A 103 23.77 -5.55 7.62
N ARG A 104 23.35 -6.06 6.44
CA ARG A 104 24.20 -6.12 5.24
C ARG A 104 23.62 -5.31 4.09
N ILE A 105 24.33 -4.27 3.67
CA ILE A 105 23.86 -3.32 2.65
C ILE A 105 23.77 -3.96 1.25
N GLU A 106 24.60 -4.95 0.97
CA GLU A 106 24.68 -5.64 -0.32
C GLU A 106 23.38 -6.39 -0.65
N ARG A 107 22.60 -6.78 0.37
CA ARG A 107 21.29 -7.43 0.19
C ARG A 107 20.26 -6.52 -0.47
N ILE A 108 20.48 -5.22 -0.53
CA ILE A 108 19.63 -4.31 -1.33
C ILE A 108 19.76 -4.66 -2.81
N ASP A 109 20.96 -5.00 -3.28
CA ASP A 109 21.17 -5.41 -4.67
C ASP A 109 20.44 -6.74 -4.95
N ASP A 110 20.53 -7.71 -4.04
CA ASP A 110 19.80 -8.99 -4.12
C ASP A 110 18.27 -8.80 -4.22
N LEU A 111 17.71 -7.89 -3.40
CA LEU A 111 16.29 -7.57 -3.39
C LEU A 111 15.88 -6.88 -4.70
N ALA A 112 16.66 -5.90 -5.15
CA ALA A 112 16.40 -5.17 -6.39
C ALA A 112 16.43 -6.10 -7.61
N GLU A 113 17.42 -7.00 -7.70
CA GLU A 113 17.54 -7.99 -8.77
C GLU A 113 16.41 -9.03 -8.77
N SER A 114 15.88 -9.35 -7.59
CA SER A 114 14.67 -10.19 -7.46
C SER A 114 13.39 -9.46 -7.93
N GLY A 115 13.48 -8.14 -8.14
CA GLY A 115 12.41 -7.28 -8.61
C GLY A 115 11.58 -6.65 -7.48
N VAL A 116 12.10 -6.62 -6.25
CA VAL A 116 11.51 -5.84 -5.15
C VAL A 116 11.68 -4.36 -5.47
N LYS A 117 10.59 -3.60 -5.35
CA LYS A 117 10.54 -2.17 -5.67
C LYS A 117 10.24 -1.29 -4.47
N ILE A 118 9.73 -1.85 -3.38
CA ILE A 118 9.41 -1.12 -2.15
C ILE A 118 10.03 -1.86 -0.98
N MET A 119 10.62 -1.15 -0.02
CA MET A 119 10.96 -1.73 1.27
C MET A 119 10.58 -0.77 2.41
N THR A 120 9.81 -1.28 3.36
CA THR A 120 9.50 -0.58 4.61
C THR A 120 10.73 -0.62 5.52
N LEU A 121 11.20 0.53 6.00
CA LEU A 121 12.46 0.60 6.77
C LEU A 121 12.41 -0.25 8.04
N VAL A 122 11.32 -0.13 8.80
CA VAL A 122 11.12 -0.80 10.08
C VAL A 122 9.72 -1.41 10.16
N TRP A 123 9.51 -2.29 11.13
CA TRP A 123 8.16 -2.65 11.58
C TRP A 123 7.86 -1.89 12.87
N ASN A 124 7.13 -2.46 13.84
CA ASN A 124 6.73 -1.71 15.04
C ASN A 124 7.88 -1.43 16.02
N GLY A 125 8.86 -2.34 16.13
CA GLY A 125 10.04 -2.18 17.00
C GLY A 125 11.31 -1.73 16.27
N LYS A 126 12.46 -1.85 16.94
CA LYS A 126 13.76 -1.54 16.35
C LYS A 126 14.26 -2.65 15.42
N ASN A 127 15.04 -2.25 14.43
CA ASN A 127 15.94 -3.13 13.68
C ASN A 127 17.28 -2.39 13.43
N GLU A 128 18.13 -2.94 12.58
CA GLU A 128 19.45 -2.38 12.26
C GLU A 128 19.39 -0.99 11.60
N LEU A 129 18.23 -0.61 11.04
CA LEU A 129 18.03 0.62 10.29
C LEU A 129 17.49 1.76 11.14
N GLY A 130 16.73 1.46 12.19
CA GLY A 130 16.12 2.48 13.04
C GLY A 130 15.01 1.94 13.93
N SER A 131 14.09 2.84 14.27
CA SER A 131 13.05 2.63 15.26
C SER A 131 11.65 2.71 14.67
N GLY A 132 10.86 1.67 14.89
CA GLY A 132 9.42 1.71 14.68
C GLY A 132 8.68 2.52 15.74
N HIS A 133 7.39 2.71 15.52
CA HIS A 133 6.52 3.56 16.34
C HIS A 133 6.41 3.17 17.83
N ASP A 134 6.76 1.94 18.21
CA ASP A 134 6.82 1.50 19.62
C ASP A 134 8.11 1.95 20.33
N THR A 135 9.02 2.63 19.62
CA THR A 135 10.39 2.91 20.07
C THR A 135 10.80 4.36 19.78
N GLY A 136 11.84 4.86 20.45
CA GLY A 136 12.06 6.32 20.58
C GLY A 136 13.24 6.91 19.79
N GLU A 137 14.19 6.10 19.31
CA GLU A 137 15.36 6.61 18.56
C GLU A 137 15.02 6.93 17.10
N GLY A 138 15.93 7.56 16.36
CA GLY A 138 15.75 7.84 14.93
C GLY A 138 16.25 6.71 14.04
N LEU A 139 16.72 7.10 12.85
CA LEU A 139 17.47 6.20 11.97
C LEU A 139 18.87 5.98 12.55
N THR A 140 19.42 4.79 12.33
CA THR A 140 20.84 4.54 12.57
C THR A 140 21.68 5.14 11.42
N PRO A 141 22.99 5.35 11.60
CA PRO A 141 23.87 5.71 10.49
C PRO A 141 23.76 4.72 9.31
N PHE A 142 23.68 3.42 9.61
CA PHE A 142 23.46 2.37 8.63
C PHE A 142 22.10 2.51 7.92
N GLY A 143 21.03 2.85 8.64
CA GLY A 143 19.72 3.13 8.03
C GLY A 143 19.76 4.27 7.01
N LYS A 144 20.52 5.33 7.29
CA LYS A 144 20.71 6.45 6.37
C LYS A 144 21.49 6.03 5.11
N GLU A 145 22.49 5.16 5.24
CA GLU A 145 23.20 4.56 4.09
C GLU A 145 22.28 3.66 3.26
N VAL A 146 21.43 2.86 3.91
CA VAL A 146 20.47 1.99 3.25
C VAL A 146 19.45 2.79 2.43
N ILE A 147 18.94 3.91 2.93
CA ILE A 147 18.05 4.80 2.16
C ILE A 147 18.72 5.24 0.86
N ARG A 148 19.97 5.72 0.92
CA ARG A 148 20.70 6.16 -0.27
C ARG A 148 20.89 5.02 -1.27
N LYS A 149 21.30 3.84 -0.79
CA LYS A 149 21.47 2.65 -1.63
C LYS A 149 20.16 2.16 -2.24
N MET A 150 19.03 2.26 -1.52
CA MET A 150 17.70 1.98 -2.08
C MET A 150 17.38 2.91 -3.25
N GLU A 151 17.60 4.22 -3.08
CA GLU A 151 17.35 5.22 -4.12
C GLU A 151 18.24 5.01 -5.37
N GLU A 152 19.51 4.67 -5.18
CA GLU A 152 20.44 4.27 -6.25
C GLU A 152 19.91 3.09 -7.07
N ARG A 153 19.27 2.12 -6.41
CA ARG A 153 18.67 0.93 -7.04
C ARG A 153 17.23 1.17 -7.51
N ARG A 154 16.75 2.41 -7.46
CA ARG A 154 15.36 2.81 -7.77
C ARG A 154 14.32 2.00 -6.97
N MET A 155 14.68 1.61 -5.75
CA MET A 155 13.74 1.09 -4.76
C MET A 155 13.13 2.27 -4.01
N ILE A 156 11.85 2.14 -3.70
CA ILE A 156 11.06 3.13 -2.99
C ILE A 156 11.14 2.84 -1.50
N VAL A 157 11.46 3.88 -0.73
CA VAL A 157 11.41 3.86 0.73
C VAL A 157 9.95 3.90 1.18
N ASP A 158 9.58 3.02 2.10
CA ASP A 158 8.29 3.06 2.79
C ASP A 158 8.48 3.39 4.28
N VAL A 159 7.79 4.43 4.73
CA VAL A 159 7.87 4.96 6.10
C VAL A 159 6.70 4.53 6.98
N SER A 160 5.75 3.73 6.48
CA SER A 160 4.78 3.10 7.37
C SER A 160 5.51 2.34 8.48
N HIS A 161 4.97 2.36 9.69
CA HIS A 161 5.57 1.88 10.95
C HIS A 161 6.68 2.72 11.58
N LEU A 162 7.38 3.57 10.82
CA LEU A 162 8.46 4.39 11.33
C LEU A 162 7.93 5.35 12.40
N ASN A 163 8.74 5.62 13.44
CA ASN A 163 8.37 6.63 14.42
C ASN A 163 8.60 8.06 13.89
N ASP A 164 8.15 9.05 14.66
CA ASP A 164 8.20 10.46 14.25
C ASP A 164 9.63 10.94 13.97
N ARG A 165 10.57 10.62 14.86
CA ARG A 165 11.98 11.02 14.69
C ARG A 165 12.60 10.38 13.45
N GLY A 166 12.32 9.11 13.20
CA GLY A 166 12.75 8.41 12.01
C GLY A 166 12.19 9.04 10.75
N PHE A 167 10.90 9.44 10.76
CA PHE A 167 10.27 10.14 9.64
C PHE A 167 10.98 11.47 9.34
N ASP A 168 11.24 12.27 10.37
CA ASP A 168 11.95 13.55 10.22
C ASP A 168 13.34 13.34 9.61
N GLU A 169 14.07 12.33 10.08
CA GLU A 169 15.39 11.98 9.53
C GLU A 169 15.32 11.37 8.11
N VAL A 170 14.22 10.72 7.72
CA VAL A 170 13.99 10.33 6.31
C VAL A 170 13.83 11.57 5.44
N CYS A 171 13.12 12.60 5.92
CA CYS A 171 12.95 13.85 5.18
C CYS A 171 14.28 14.57 4.92
N GLU A 172 15.23 14.46 5.85
CA GLU A 172 16.59 15.00 5.69
C GLU A 172 17.44 14.20 4.68
N VAL A 173 17.25 12.88 4.61
CA VAL A 173 18.16 11.97 3.89
C VAL A 173 17.65 11.60 2.50
N ALA A 174 16.35 11.38 2.34
CA ALA A 174 15.76 10.94 1.08
C ALA A 174 15.74 12.07 0.04
N ALA A 175 16.34 11.82 -1.11
CA ALA A 175 16.33 12.74 -2.25
C ALA A 175 15.15 12.47 -3.20
N ARG A 176 14.52 11.29 -3.10
CA ARG A 176 13.41 10.88 -3.95
C ARG A 176 12.08 10.87 -3.18
N PRO A 177 10.94 10.97 -3.87
CA PRO A 177 9.63 10.74 -3.26
C PRO A 177 9.55 9.34 -2.64
N PHE A 178 8.98 9.26 -1.44
CA PHE A 178 8.78 8.01 -0.71
C PHE A 178 7.28 7.81 -0.41
N VAL A 179 6.94 6.67 0.19
CA VAL A 179 5.55 6.28 0.45
C VAL A 179 5.30 6.01 1.93
N ALA A 180 4.06 6.15 2.36
CA ALA A 180 3.52 5.51 3.55
C ALA A 180 2.44 4.55 3.05
N THR A 181 2.78 3.27 2.86
CA THR A 181 1.89 2.34 2.12
C THR A 181 0.57 2.04 2.85
N HIS A 182 0.51 2.23 4.16
CA HIS A 182 -0.67 1.95 5.01
C HIS A 182 -0.62 2.77 6.31
N SER A 183 -0.94 4.06 6.23
CA SER A 183 -0.95 5.00 7.37
C SER A 183 -2.11 6.00 7.27
N ASN A 184 -2.69 6.38 8.41
CA ASN A 184 -3.78 7.36 8.50
C ASN A 184 -3.33 8.65 9.20
N LEU A 185 -4.26 9.55 9.59
CA LEU A 185 -3.96 10.81 10.27
C LEU A 185 -4.15 10.77 11.78
N ARG A 186 -3.18 11.31 12.51
CA ARG A 186 -3.18 11.36 13.97
C ARG A 186 -4.21 12.36 14.53
N SER A 187 -4.63 13.34 13.72
CA SER A 187 -5.70 14.29 14.06
C SER A 187 -7.11 13.69 14.06
N ILE A 188 -7.30 12.51 13.45
CA ILE A 188 -8.58 11.79 13.44
C ILE A 188 -8.56 10.60 14.42
N CYS A 189 -7.43 9.91 14.52
CA CYS A 189 -7.18 8.83 15.48
C CYS A 189 -5.76 8.95 16.03
N SER A 190 -5.64 9.20 17.33
CA SER A 190 -4.46 9.54 18.10
C SER A 190 -3.48 8.38 18.31
N HIS A 191 -3.29 7.55 17.28
CA HIS A 191 -2.39 6.41 17.33
C HIS A 191 -0.98 6.76 16.79
N PRO A 192 0.12 6.32 17.43
CA PRO A 192 1.49 6.57 16.98
C PRO A 192 1.82 6.02 15.57
N ARG A 193 1.05 5.05 15.06
CA ARG A 193 1.14 4.60 13.65
C ARG A 193 0.67 5.59 12.61
N ASN A 194 -0.16 6.53 13.02
CA ASN A 194 -0.72 7.54 12.12
C ASN A 194 0.24 8.71 12.00
N LEU A 195 0.26 9.30 10.81
CA LEU A 195 1.04 10.48 10.48
C LEU A 195 0.47 11.70 11.21
N LYS A 196 1.36 12.55 11.72
CA LYS A 196 1.01 13.93 12.04
C LYS A 196 0.61 14.67 10.76
N GLU A 197 -0.15 15.75 10.88
CA GLU A 197 -0.57 16.52 9.71
C GLU A 197 0.63 17.14 8.99
N GLU A 198 1.65 17.58 9.72
CA GLU A 198 2.88 18.12 9.15
C GLU A 198 3.63 17.07 8.34
N GLN A 199 3.67 15.82 8.83
CA GLN A 199 4.27 14.69 8.11
C GLN A 199 3.47 14.37 6.84
N PHE A 200 2.14 14.41 6.90
CA PHE A 200 1.30 14.25 5.72
C PHE A 200 1.52 15.38 4.70
N CYS A 201 1.59 16.64 5.13
CA CYS A 201 1.91 17.77 4.27
C CYS A 201 3.28 17.63 3.61
N GLU A 202 4.28 17.09 4.30
CA GLU A 202 5.59 16.76 3.73
C GLU A 202 5.46 15.72 2.59
N MET A 203 4.64 14.68 2.78
CA MET A 203 4.33 13.71 1.71
C MET A 203 3.68 14.40 0.51
N VAL A 204 2.78 15.36 0.73
CA VAL A 204 2.15 16.16 -0.34
C VAL A 204 3.20 16.98 -1.09
N MET A 205 4.05 17.73 -0.39
CA MET A 205 5.08 18.58 -1.00
C MET A 205 6.09 17.78 -1.83
N ARG A 206 6.46 16.57 -1.39
CA ARG A 206 7.38 15.70 -2.11
C ARG A 206 6.76 14.94 -3.28
N GLY A 207 5.44 14.98 -3.43
CA GLY A 207 4.74 14.12 -4.40
C GLY A 207 4.83 12.64 -4.04
N GLY A 208 4.78 12.33 -2.73
CA GLY A 208 4.73 10.99 -2.19
C GLY A 208 3.42 10.25 -2.46
N LEU A 209 3.22 9.12 -1.78
CA LEU A 209 1.97 8.36 -1.79
C LEU A 209 1.61 7.91 -0.37
N VAL A 210 0.35 8.09 0.03
CA VAL A 210 -0.15 7.68 1.35
C VAL A 210 -1.35 6.76 1.19
N GLY A 211 -1.21 5.50 1.59
CA GLY A 211 -2.26 4.50 1.54
C GLY A 211 -3.13 4.50 2.79
N ILE A 212 -4.45 4.61 2.64
CA ILE A 212 -5.39 4.56 3.76
C ILE A 212 -5.44 3.14 4.36
N ASN A 213 -5.07 3.02 5.63
CA ASN A 213 -5.06 1.78 6.40
C ASN A 213 -6.43 1.48 7.01
N LEU A 214 -6.88 0.22 6.92
CA LEU A 214 -8.20 -0.20 7.42
C LEU A 214 -8.16 -0.88 8.79
N HIS A 215 -7.00 -0.93 9.45
CA HIS A 215 -6.90 -1.47 10.81
C HIS A 215 -7.72 -0.64 11.78
N GLN A 216 -8.59 -1.30 12.54
CA GLN A 216 -9.60 -0.64 13.37
C GLN A 216 -8.98 0.33 14.39
N GLN A 217 -7.85 -0.05 15.01
CA GLN A 217 -7.16 0.77 16.02
C GLN A 217 -6.44 2.00 15.42
N PHE A 218 -6.25 2.05 14.10
CA PHE A 218 -5.62 3.20 13.43
C PHE A 218 -6.66 4.10 12.75
N LEU A 219 -7.92 3.67 12.72
CA LEU A 219 -9.02 4.42 12.10
C LEU A 219 -9.77 5.27 13.13
N SER A 220 -9.98 4.77 14.35
CA SER A 220 -10.75 5.45 15.39
C SER A 220 -10.14 5.24 16.79
N ASP A 221 -10.16 6.28 17.60
CA ASP A 221 -9.78 6.23 19.02
C ASP A 221 -10.70 5.35 19.88
N THR A 222 -11.87 4.97 19.36
CA THR A 222 -12.74 3.97 19.99
C THR A 222 -12.20 2.55 19.86
N GLY A 223 -11.20 2.31 19.02
CA GLY A 223 -10.68 0.99 18.70
C GLY A 223 -11.56 0.16 17.73
N GLU A 224 -12.73 0.69 17.35
CA GLU A 224 -13.69 0.05 16.46
C GLU A 224 -13.88 0.86 15.17
N GLY A 225 -12.76 1.16 14.50
CA GLY A 225 -12.74 1.95 13.29
C GLY A 225 -13.52 1.30 12.15
N LYS A 226 -14.49 2.03 11.62
CA LYS A 226 -15.41 1.53 10.59
C LYS A 226 -15.34 2.40 9.35
N GLU A 227 -16.21 2.10 8.41
CA GLU A 227 -16.30 2.82 7.13
C GLU A 227 -16.37 4.34 7.29
N GLU A 228 -17.14 4.85 8.26
CA GLU A 228 -17.29 6.29 8.45
C GLU A 228 -15.96 6.98 8.81
N ASP A 229 -15.11 6.29 9.57
CA ASP A 229 -13.81 6.82 9.96
C ASP A 229 -12.85 6.89 8.78
N VAL A 230 -12.95 5.95 7.82
CA VAL A 230 -12.19 6.02 6.57
C VAL A 230 -12.48 7.33 5.83
N TYR A 231 -13.75 7.75 5.75
CA TYR A 231 -14.09 9.02 5.12
C TYR A 231 -13.59 10.22 5.92
N ARG A 232 -13.64 10.19 7.26
CA ARG A 232 -13.07 11.27 8.08
C ARG A 232 -11.59 11.48 7.81
N HIS A 233 -10.82 10.40 7.66
CA HIS A 233 -9.41 10.47 7.26
C HIS A 233 -9.26 11.03 5.84
N ILE A 234 -10.03 10.54 4.87
CA ILE A 234 -9.95 11.02 3.47
C ILE A 234 -10.33 12.50 3.37
N ASP A 235 -11.43 12.92 3.99
CA ASP A 235 -11.91 14.30 3.98
C ASP A 235 -10.82 15.23 4.54
N ARG A 236 -10.24 14.89 5.69
CA ARG A 236 -9.15 15.68 6.28
C ARG A 236 -7.89 15.68 5.41
N MET A 237 -7.51 14.54 4.84
CA MET A 237 -6.36 14.47 3.92
C MET A 237 -6.60 15.31 2.65
N LEU A 238 -7.83 15.39 2.14
CA LEU A 238 -8.19 16.23 1.00
C LEU A 238 -8.11 17.73 1.36
N GLU A 239 -8.58 18.13 2.55
CA GLU A 239 -8.41 19.49 3.08
C GLU A 239 -6.94 19.92 3.17
N LEU A 240 -6.04 18.98 3.45
CA LEU A 240 -4.59 19.17 3.51
C LEU A 240 -3.91 19.12 2.12
N GLY A 241 -4.67 19.10 1.02
CA GLY A 241 -4.12 19.07 -0.34
C GLY A 241 -3.77 17.67 -0.87
N GLY A 242 -4.27 16.61 -0.22
CA GLY A 242 -3.95 15.22 -0.52
C GLY A 242 -4.51 14.64 -1.82
N GLU A 243 -5.22 15.43 -2.64
CA GLU A 243 -5.91 14.94 -3.86
C GLU A 243 -4.99 14.08 -4.77
N ASN A 244 -3.71 14.43 -4.85
CA ASN A 244 -2.74 13.74 -5.69
C ASN A 244 -1.88 12.71 -4.94
N VAL A 245 -2.06 12.51 -3.62
CA VAL A 245 -1.17 11.66 -2.79
C VAL A 245 -1.90 10.50 -2.13
N ILE A 246 -3.20 10.63 -1.85
CA ILE A 246 -3.99 9.59 -1.20
C ILE A 246 -4.14 8.38 -2.14
N ALA A 247 -4.01 7.18 -1.59
CA ALA A 247 -4.18 5.90 -2.27
C ALA A 247 -4.87 4.84 -1.39
N CYS A 248 -5.21 3.70 -1.98
CA CYS A 248 -5.68 2.53 -1.24
C CYS A 248 -4.52 1.76 -0.58
N GLY A 249 -4.56 1.58 0.75
CA GLY A 249 -3.48 0.95 1.54
C GLY A 249 -4.00 0.01 2.62
N SER A 250 -4.84 -0.96 2.26
CA SER A 250 -5.80 -1.57 3.20
C SER A 250 -5.22 -2.36 4.37
N ASP A 251 -3.99 -2.89 4.22
CA ASP A 251 -3.41 -3.88 5.14
C ASP A 251 -4.23 -5.19 5.23
N PHE A 252 -4.88 -5.59 4.12
CA PHE A 252 -5.57 -6.89 4.04
C PHE A 252 -4.63 -8.05 4.40
N ASP A 253 -5.16 -9.04 5.13
CA ASP A 253 -4.43 -10.18 5.67
C ASP A 253 -3.33 -9.83 6.70
N GLY A 254 -3.18 -8.54 7.04
CA GLY A 254 -2.17 -8.03 7.98
C GLY A 254 -2.73 -7.29 9.19
N ALA A 255 -4.05 -7.08 9.25
CA ALA A 255 -4.71 -6.26 10.26
C ALA A 255 -6.11 -6.78 10.63
N ASP A 256 -6.55 -6.47 11.86
CA ASP A 256 -7.96 -6.62 12.24
C ASP A 256 -8.78 -5.48 11.61
N ILE A 257 -9.65 -5.83 10.67
CA ILE A 257 -10.47 -4.89 9.89
C ILE A 257 -11.95 -5.11 10.21
N HIS A 258 -12.69 -4.01 10.43
CA HIS A 258 -14.12 -4.07 10.74
C HIS A 258 -14.92 -4.79 9.65
N LEU A 259 -16.00 -5.49 10.02
CA LEU A 259 -16.81 -6.30 9.10
C LEU A 259 -17.40 -5.50 7.94
N SER A 260 -17.56 -4.18 8.06
CA SER A 260 -18.02 -3.32 6.96
C SER A 260 -16.95 -3.09 5.87
N LEU A 261 -15.67 -3.42 6.13
CA LEU A 261 -14.52 -3.10 5.28
C LEU A 261 -13.64 -4.31 4.95
N ASN A 262 -13.81 -5.42 5.67
CA ASN A 262 -12.90 -6.58 5.70
C ASN A 262 -12.78 -7.40 4.41
N THR A 263 -13.30 -6.91 3.28
CA THR A 263 -13.07 -7.55 1.99
C THR A 263 -12.71 -6.51 0.95
N PRO A 264 -11.92 -6.89 -0.05
CA PRO A 264 -11.59 -5.96 -1.12
C PRO A 264 -12.84 -5.39 -1.84
N VAL A 265 -13.90 -6.19 -1.99
CA VAL A 265 -15.18 -5.72 -2.58
C VAL A 265 -15.79 -4.58 -1.76
N LYS A 266 -15.90 -4.75 -0.44
CA LYS A 266 -16.41 -3.71 0.47
C LYS A 266 -15.54 -2.45 0.45
N TYR A 267 -14.23 -2.60 0.32
CA TYR A 267 -13.34 -1.45 0.19
C TYR A 267 -13.57 -0.70 -1.13
N ALA A 268 -13.81 -1.42 -2.24
CA ALA A 268 -14.17 -0.81 -3.51
C ALA A 268 -15.56 -0.14 -3.49
N GLU A 269 -16.50 -0.62 -2.67
CA GLU A 269 -17.83 -0.01 -2.50
C GLU A 269 -17.76 1.39 -1.86
N LEU A 270 -16.66 1.74 -1.18
CA LEU A 270 -16.47 3.09 -0.63
C LEU A 270 -16.51 4.15 -1.73
N ALA A 271 -16.05 3.83 -2.94
CA ALA A 271 -16.02 4.77 -4.03
C ALA A 271 -17.41 5.29 -4.42
N GLU A 272 -18.41 4.41 -4.51
CA GLU A 272 -19.80 4.82 -4.81
C GLU A 272 -20.37 5.73 -3.71
N LYS A 273 -19.94 5.52 -2.46
CA LYS A 273 -20.36 6.33 -1.33
C LYS A 273 -19.61 7.66 -1.25
N MET A 274 -18.34 7.70 -1.64
CA MET A 274 -17.59 8.96 -1.82
C MET A 274 -18.27 9.86 -2.85
N LEU A 275 -18.72 9.29 -3.98
CA LEU A 275 -19.50 10.03 -4.98
C LEU A 275 -20.80 10.59 -4.38
N LYS A 276 -21.52 9.80 -3.57
CA LYS A 276 -22.75 10.24 -2.87
C LYS A 276 -22.49 11.35 -1.84
N ARG A 277 -21.28 11.41 -1.28
CA ARG A 277 -20.82 12.47 -0.36
C ARG A 277 -20.34 13.73 -1.10
N GLY A 278 -20.39 13.74 -2.44
CA GLY A 278 -20.03 14.91 -3.25
C GLY A 278 -18.56 14.97 -3.68
N ILE A 279 -17.76 13.94 -3.39
CA ILE A 279 -16.40 13.83 -3.92
C ILE A 279 -16.49 13.61 -5.43
N LYS A 280 -15.80 14.45 -6.21
CA LYS A 280 -15.81 14.39 -7.67
C LYS A 280 -15.25 13.04 -8.15
N GLU A 281 -15.83 12.50 -9.24
CA GLU A 281 -15.36 11.23 -9.84
C GLU A 281 -13.85 11.24 -10.11
N ALA A 282 -13.30 12.34 -10.64
CA ALA A 282 -11.87 12.47 -10.87
C ALA A 282 -11.00 12.31 -9.60
N VAL A 283 -11.49 12.73 -8.43
CA VAL A 283 -10.78 12.57 -7.15
C VAL A 283 -10.89 11.14 -6.64
N VAL A 284 -12.07 10.53 -6.77
CA VAL A 284 -12.27 9.11 -6.44
C VAL A 284 -11.35 8.25 -7.31
N ASP A 285 -11.27 8.56 -8.60
CA ASP A 285 -10.42 7.87 -9.55
C ASP A 285 -8.92 7.97 -9.15
N LYS A 286 -8.48 9.16 -8.76
CA LYS A 286 -7.13 9.36 -8.21
C LYS A 286 -6.83 8.50 -7.00
N ILE A 287 -7.72 8.50 -6.00
CA ILE A 287 -7.55 7.75 -4.76
C ILE A 287 -7.48 6.24 -5.00
N PHE A 288 -8.32 5.72 -5.89
CA PHE A 288 -8.42 4.27 -6.10
C PHE A 288 -7.33 3.69 -7.00
N PHE A 289 -6.71 4.48 -7.88
CA PHE A 289 -5.61 3.99 -8.72
C PHE A 289 -4.74 5.06 -9.34
N GLU A 290 -5.25 6.20 -9.82
CA GLU A 290 -4.42 7.08 -10.68
C GLU A 290 -3.24 7.70 -9.93
N ASN A 291 -3.37 7.97 -8.63
CA ASN A 291 -2.25 8.43 -7.80
C ASN A 291 -1.17 7.37 -7.69
N ALA A 292 -1.54 6.11 -7.40
CA ALA A 292 -0.60 5.00 -7.34
C ALA A 292 0.03 4.72 -8.72
N GLU A 293 -0.77 4.68 -9.78
CA GLU A 293 -0.31 4.50 -11.16
C GLU A 293 0.73 5.55 -11.52
N ARG A 294 0.43 6.84 -11.30
CA ARG A 294 1.33 7.94 -11.58
C ARG A 294 2.63 7.80 -10.80
N PHE A 295 2.51 7.60 -9.48
CA PHE A 295 3.66 7.49 -8.58
C PHE A 295 4.61 6.36 -9.02
N PHE A 296 4.09 5.13 -9.20
CA PHE A 296 4.92 4.00 -9.58
C PHE A 296 5.42 4.08 -11.02
N ARG A 297 4.66 4.69 -11.93
CA ARG A 297 5.12 4.91 -13.31
C ARG A 297 6.35 5.82 -13.37
N GLU A 298 6.43 6.80 -12.49
CA GLU A 298 7.50 7.79 -12.46
C GLU A 298 8.70 7.34 -11.62
N ASN A 299 8.46 6.54 -10.57
CA ASN A 299 9.49 6.23 -9.58
C ASN A 299 10.12 4.83 -9.72
N VAL A 300 9.49 3.89 -10.43
CA VAL A 300 10.01 2.53 -10.67
C VAL A 300 10.68 2.45 -12.03
#